data_AF-N6VXE5-F1
#
_entry.id   AF-N6VXE5-F1
#
_cell.length_a   1.000
_cell.length_b   1.000
_cell.length_c   1.000
_cell.angle_alpha   90.00
_cell.angle_beta   90.00
_cell.angle_gamma   90.00
#
_symmetry.space_group_name_H-M   'P 1'
#
loop_
_entity.id
_entity.type
_entity.pdbx_description
1 polymer ?
#
loop_
_entity_poly.entity_id
_entity_poly.type
_entity_poly.pdbx_seq_one_letter_code
_entity_poly.pdbx_strand_id
1 'polypeptide(L)'
;MKDDSSYLDFDFEKGKIREKIQEFLGNNTESKRILYEHIDSLEEFVKNTIKELKESEEGLSSEGKNKIWGAFLYYSTLVDVFTFSQLSKFMIDESEILRVEKLKAELEVAIALARSKYQAKSRRDIVRSIMYLSIALGIIFGLKLI
;
A
#
# COMPACT_ATOMS: atom_id res chain seq x y z
N MET A 1 17.57 12.34 68.78
CA MET A 1 16.64 11.60 67.89
C MET A 1 17.04 11.95 66.48
N LYS A 2 17.51 10.97 65.70
CA LYS A 2 17.67 11.15 64.25
C LYS A 2 16.31 10.87 63.63
N ASP A 3 15.84 11.79 62.81
CA ASP A 3 14.56 11.72 62.11
C ASP A 3 14.67 10.64 61.03
N ASP A 4 13.98 9.51 61.22
CA ASP A 4 13.92 8.40 60.26
C ASP A 4 12.88 8.68 59.15
N SER A 5 13.00 9.83 58.47
CA SER A 5 12.10 10.21 57.37
C SER A 5 12.44 9.52 56.03
N SER A 6 13.49 8.70 55.97
CA SER A 6 13.97 8.09 54.70
C SER A 6 13.00 7.07 54.08
N TYR A 7 11.96 6.66 54.81
CA TYR A 7 10.92 5.77 54.28
C TYR A 7 9.87 6.51 53.44
N LEU A 8 9.70 7.83 53.62
CA LEU A 8 8.74 8.62 52.85
C LEU A 8 9.23 8.97 51.45
N ASP A 9 10.55 9.07 51.24
CA ASP A 9 11.14 9.36 49.92
C ASP A 9 11.07 8.15 48.97
N PHE A 10 11.12 6.93 49.51
CA PHE A 10 11.12 5.70 48.70
C PHE A 10 9.77 5.39 48.05
N ASP A 11 8.66 5.71 48.72
CA ASP A 11 7.31 5.57 48.17
C ASP A 11 6.95 6.69 47.18
N PHE A 12 7.51 7.89 47.37
CA PHE A 12 7.36 9.00 46.43
C PHE A 12 8.07 8.73 45.09
N GLU A 13 9.27 8.13 45.12
CA GLU A 13 9.96 7.69 43.90
C GLU A 13 9.23 6.55 43.19
N LYS A 14 8.68 5.57 43.91
CA LYS A 14 7.84 4.51 43.32
C LYS A 14 6.58 5.06 42.64
N GLY A 15 5.93 6.07 43.22
CA GLY A 15 4.78 6.74 42.62
C GLY A 15 5.12 7.40 41.28
N LYS A 16 6.23 8.17 41.24
CA LYS A 16 6.72 8.81 40.00
C LYS A 16 7.17 7.82 38.93
N ILE A 17 7.79 6.71 39.34
CA ILE A 17 8.17 5.62 38.41
C ILE A 17 6.92 4.97 37.83
N ARG A 18 5.88 4.74 38.66
CA ARG A 18 4.61 4.16 38.20
C ARG A 18 3.89 5.07 37.20
N GLU A 19 3.84 6.38 37.46
CA GLU A 19 3.27 7.37 36.53
C GLU A 19 4.03 7.41 35.20
N LYS A 20 5.37 7.43 35.23
CA LYS A 20 6.19 7.36 34.01
C LYS A 20 6.01 6.05 33.24
N ILE A 21 5.85 4.92 33.93
CA ILE A 21 5.56 3.62 33.31
C ILE A 21 4.17 3.65 32.67
N GLN A 22 3.15 4.19 33.35
CA GLN A 22 1.80 4.31 32.80
C GLN A 22 1.74 5.25 31.59
N GLU A 23 2.43 6.38 31.63
CA GLU A 23 2.56 7.31 30.51
C GLU A 23 3.30 6.65 29.33
N PHE A 24 4.38 5.91 29.60
CA PHE A 24 5.12 5.14 28.58
C PHE A 24 4.25 4.04 27.94
N LEU A 25 3.50 3.28 28.75
CA LEU A 25 2.59 2.22 28.27
C LEU A 25 1.39 2.81 27.50
N GLY A 26 0.84 3.94 27.94
CA GLY A 26 -0.23 4.66 27.26
C GLY A 26 0.21 5.19 25.89
N ASN A 27 1.37 5.85 25.83
CA ASN A 27 1.96 6.34 24.59
C ASN A 27 2.34 5.19 23.62
N ASN A 28 2.70 4.01 24.14
CA ASN A 28 2.96 2.82 23.33
C ASN A 28 1.65 2.24 22.74
N THR A 29 0.59 2.18 23.54
CA THR A 29 -0.73 1.72 23.09
C THR A 29 -1.28 2.59 21.96
N GLU A 30 -1.15 3.91 22.10
CA GLU A 30 -1.59 4.86 21.07
C GLU A 30 -0.73 4.79 19.79
N SER A 31 0.59 4.68 19.94
CA SER A 31 1.49 4.51 18.78
C SER A 31 1.15 3.25 17.98
N LYS A 32 0.85 2.14 18.67
CA LYS A 32 0.43 0.88 18.04
C LYS A 32 -0.91 1.00 17.34
N ARG A 33 -1.88 1.68 17.96
CA ARG A 33 -3.19 1.95 17.36
C ARG A 33 -3.02 2.66 16.01
N ILE A 34 -2.24 3.74 15.97
CA ILE A 34 -1.98 4.52 14.74
C ILE A 34 -1.27 3.67 13.68
N LEU A 35 -0.29 2.84 14.07
CA LEU A 35 0.37 1.91 13.14
C LEU A 35 -0.63 0.95 12.48
N TYR A 36 -1.49 0.31 13.27
CA TYR A 36 -2.50 -0.60 12.73
C TYR A 36 -3.52 0.10 11.84
N GLU A 37 -3.93 1.34 12.16
CA GLU A 37 -4.78 2.14 11.27
C GLU A 37 -4.14 2.35 9.89
N HIS A 38 -2.83 2.59 9.83
CA HIS A 38 -2.11 2.73 8.57
C HIS A 38 -1.96 1.40 7.82
N ILE A 39 -1.70 0.30 8.53
CA ILE A 39 -1.66 -1.05 7.93
C ILE A 39 -3.02 -1.41 7.33
N ASP A 40 -4.11 -1.17 8.06
CA ASP A 40 -5.46 -1.48 7.62
C ASP A 40 -5.87 -0.59 6.44
N SER A 41 -5.47 0.70 6.44
CA SER A 41 -5.67 1.60 5.30
C SER A 41 -4.94 1.14 4.04
N LEU A 42 -3.68 0.68 4.19
CA LEU A 42 -2.91 0.10 3.09
C LEU A 42 -3.58 -1.16 2.55
N GLU A 43 -4.05 -2.04 3.44
CA GLU A 43 -4.72 -3.28 3.07
C GLU A 43 -6.04 -3.02 2.33
N GLU A 44 -6.84 -2.08 2.81
CA GLU A 44 -8.07 -1.65 2.15
C GLU A 44 -7.78 -1.12 0.74
N PHE A 45 -6.81 -0.21 0.61
CA PHE A 45 -6.38 0.32 -0.68
C PHE A 45 -5.96 -0.80 -1.64
N VAL A 46 -5.13 -1.75 -1.20
CA VAL A 46 -4.65 -2.87 -2.02
C VAL A 46 -5.80 -3.76 -2.45
N LYS A 47 -6.68 -4.16 -1.51
CA LYS A 47 -7.83 -5.02 -1.81
C LYS A 47 -8.80 -4.39 -2.80
N ASN A 48 -9.13 -3.11 -2.60
CA ASN A 48 -10.02 -2.38 -3.50
C ASN A 48 -9.40 -2.21 -4.88
N THR A 49 -8.12 -1.84 -4.96
CA THR A 49 -7.40 -1.73 -6.23
C THR A 49 -7.36 -3.06 -6.98
N ILE A 50 -7.04 -4.16 -6.30
CA ILE A 50 -7.04 -5.50 -6.91
C ILE A 50 -8.43 -5.86 -7.44
N LYS A 51 -9.48 -5.55 -6.69
CA LYS A 51 -10.87 -5.79 -7.11
C LYS A 51 -11.19 -5.02 -8.40
N GLU A 52 -10.91 -3.72 -8.43
CA GLU A 52 -11.14 -2.88 -9.62
C GLU A 52 -10.34 -3.38 -10.84
N LEU A 53 -9.07 -3.78 -10.65
CA LEU A 53 -8.24 -4.33 -11.73
C LEU A 53 -8.77 -5.66 -12.28
N LYS A 54 -9.37 -6.49 -11.41
CA LYS A 54 -9.97 -7.77 -11.83
C LYS A 54 -11.25 -7.55 -12.64
N GLU A 55 -12.08 -6.61 -12.20
CA GLU A 55 -13.35 -6.23 -12.84
C GLU A 55 -13.15 -5.43 -14.13
N SER A 56 -12.00 -4.79 -14.32
CA SER A 56 -11.66 -4.08 -15.55
C SER A 56 -11.51 -5.02 -16.76
N GLU A 57 -12.35 -4.80 -17.77
CA GLU A 57 -12.24 -5.43 -19.09
C GLU A 57 -11.14 -4.79 -19.95
N GLU A 58 -10.87 -3.50 -19.74
CA GLU A 58 -9.91 -2.75 -20.54
C GLU A 58 -8.47 -3.04 -20.14
N GLY A 59 -8.26 -3.51 -18.92
CA GLY A 59 -6.95 -3.69 -18.32
C GLY A 59 -6.39 -2.37 -17.76
N LEU A 60 -5.06 -2.30 -17.67
CA LEU A 60 -4.35 -1.18 -17.04
C LEU A 60 -3.33 -0.54 -17.99
N SER A 61 -3.39 0.79 -18.15
CA SER A 61 -2.39 1.57 -18.89
C SER A 61 -1.08 1.74 -18.08
N SER A 62 -0.02 2.24 -18.72
CA SER A 62 1.25 2.49 -18.01
C SER A 62 1.09 3.63 -17.01
N GLU A 63 0.31 4.65 -17.35
CA GLU A 63 -0.01 5.76 -16.46
C GLU A 63 -0.81 5.30 -15.23
N GLY A 64 -1.83 4.45 -15.44
CA GLY A 64 -2.61 3.86 -14.35
C GLY A 64 -1.74 3.03 -13.40
N LYS A 65 -0.82 2.22 -13.93
CA LYS A 65 0.18 1.50 -13.13
C LYS A 65 0.98 2.46 -12.24
N ASN A 66 1.48 3.56 -12.79
CA ASN A 66 2.30 4.51 -12.04
C ASN A 66 1.50 5.20 -10.93
N LYS A 67 0.22 5.54 -11.18
CA LYS A 67 -0.67 6.10 -10.16
C LYS A 67 -0.88 5.12 -9.00
N ILE A 68 -1.16 3.85 -9.30
CA ILE A 68 -1.33 2.81 -8.29
C ILE A 68 -0.05 2.64 -7.45
N TRP A 69 1.12 2.58 -8.10
CA TRP A 69 2.39 2.47 -7.38
C TRP A 69 2.71 3.70 -6.53
N GLY A 70 2.39 4.90 -7.01
CA GLY A 70 2.55 6.13 -6.23
C GLY A 70 1.71 6.10 -4.95
N ALA A 71 0.44 5.67 -5.06
CA ALA A 71 -0.43 5.51 -3.90
C ALA A 71 0.06 4.40 -2.95
N PHE A 72 0.48 3.24 -3.48
CA PHE A 72 1.06 2.17 -2.67
C PHE A 72 2.29 2.65 -1.89
N LEU A 73 3.22 3.35 -2.54
CA LEU A 73 4.41 3.90 -1.90
C LEU A 73 4.08 4.93 -0.80
N TYR A 74 3.06 5.75 -1.02
CA TYR A 74 2.59 6.70 -0.01
C TYR A 74 2.14 5.97 1.26
N TYR A 75 1.24 4.99 1.12
CA TYR A 75 0.75 4.22 2.27
C TYR A 75 1.84 3.37 2.92
N SER A 76 2.73 2.74 2.13
CA SER A 76 3.83 1.94 2.68
C SER A 76 4.81 2.81 3.48
N THR A 77 5.10 4.02 3.01
CA THR A 77 5.97 4.97 3.74
C THR A 77 5.37 5.38 5.08
N LEU A 78 4.05 5.54 5.17
CA LEU A 78 3.38 5.80 6.44
C LEU A 78 3.59 4.64 7.41
N VAL A 79 3.34 3.40 6.97
CA VAL A 79 3.57 2.21 7.78
C VAL A 79 5.03 2.12 8.22
N ASP A 80 5.99 2.35 7.32
CA ASP A 80 7.42 2.34 7.63
C ASP A 80 7.77 3.40 8.69
N VAL A 81 7.34 4.66 8.52
CA VAL A 81 7.63 5.74 9.48
C VAL A 81 7.12 5.40 10.88
N PHE A 82 5.89 4.88 10.99
CA PHE A 82 5.34 4.49 12.28
C PHE A 82 6.01 3.24 12.85
N THR A 83 6.40 2.27 12.02
CA THR A 83 7.19 1.10 12.44
C THR A 83 8.57 1.53 12.96
N PHE A 84 9.28 2.42 12.26
CA PHE A 84 10.56 3.00 12.69
C PHE A 84 10.44 3.81 13.97
N SER A 85 9.32 4.52 14.19
CA SER A 85 9.06 5.20 15.46
C SER A 85 8.94 4.25 16.66
N GLN A 86 8.62 2.97 16.39
CA GLN A 86 8.50 1.91 17.39
C GLN A 86 9.76 1.05 17.54
N LEU A 87 10.74 1.18 16.64
CA LEU A 87 12.03 0.45 16.69
C LEU A 87 12.80 0.70 17.99
N SER A 88 12.78 1.93 18.50
CA SER A 88 13.39 2.29 19.80
C SER A 88 12.71 1.64 21.00
N LYS A 89 11.55 1.00 20.81
CA LYS A 89 10.70 0.39 21.84
C LYS A 89 10.73 -1.15 21.85
N PHE A 90 11.66 -1.79 21.13
CA PHE A 90 11.82 -3.27 21.08
C PHE A 90 10.55 -4.06 20.66
N MET A 91 9.67 -3.46 19.86
CA MET A 91 8.38 -4.06 19.47
C MET A 91 8.16 -4.07 17.95
N ILE A 92 9.19 -4.35 17.14
CA ILE A 92 8.90 -4.70 15.74
C ILE A 92 8.27 -6.09 15.75
N ASP A 93 7.04 -6.18 15.28
CA ASP A 93 6.43 -7.46 14.97
C ASP A 93 6.79 -7.84 13.53
N GLU A 94 7.64 -8.85 13.35
CA GLU A 94 8.03 -9.35 12.01
C GLU A 94 6.79 -9.75 11.17
N SER A 95 5.68 -10.09 11.82
CA SER A 95 4.42 -10.40 11.12
C SER A 95 3.81 -9.19 10.39
N GLU A 96 4.09 -7.96 10.85
CA GLU A 96 3.60 -6.72 10.21
C GLU A 96 4.36 -6.45 8.90
N ILE A 97 5.68 -6.62 8.91
CA ILE A 97 6.53 -6.50 7.72
C ILE A 97 6.10 -7.55 6.68
N LEU A 98 5.92 -8.80 7.10
CA LEU A 98 5.44 -9.88 6.24
C LEU A 98 4.05 -9.59 5.65
N ARG A 99 3.16 -8.95 6.42
CA ARG A 99 1.82 -8.54 5.94
C ARG A 99 1.92 -7.51 4.81
N VAL A 100 2.78 -6.49 4.96
CA VAL A 100 3.02 -5.48 3.92
C VAL A 100 3.65 -6.09 2.66
N GLU A 101 4.64 -6.96 2.82
CA GLU A 101 5.30 -7.65 1.69
C GLU A 101 4.31 -8.54 0.91
N LYS A 102 3.42 -9.24 1.63
CA LYS A 102 2.37 -10.03 1.00
C LYS A 102 1.41 -9.16 0.18
N LEU A 103 0.95 -8.03 0.73
CA LEU A 103 0.08 -7.09 0.03
C LEU A 103 0.74 -6.54 -1.24
N LYS A 104 2.04 -6.24 -1.18
CA LYS A 104 2.82 -5.82 -2.35
C LYS A 104 2.83 -6.89 -3.44
N ALA A 105 3.13 -8.13 -3.09
CA ALA A 105 3.19 -9.24 -4.04
C ALA A 105 1.84 -9.50 -4.71
N GLU A 106 0.74 -9.45 -3.94
CA GLU A 106 -0.62 -9.59 -4.49
C GLU A 106 -0.96 -8.47 -5.48
N LEU A 107 -0.59 -7.22 -5.16
CA LEU A 107 -0.79 -6.08 -6.04
C LEU A 107 0.03 -6.19 -7.33
N GLU A 108 1.29 -6.62 -7.23
CA GLU A 108 2.18 -6.84 -8.38
C GLU A 108 1.59 -7.82 -9.39
N VAL A 109 1.08 -8.95 -8.90
CA VAL A 109 0.43 -9.97 -9.74
C VAL A 109 -0.82 -9.39 -10.41
N ALA A 110 -1.68 -8.67 -9.68
CA ALA A 110 -2.88 -8.07 -10.24
C ALA A 110 -2.56 -7.02 -11.32
N ILE A 111 -1.57 -6.16 -11.07
CA ILE A 111 -1.09 -5.16 -12.04
C ILE A 111 -0.55 -5.85 -13.29
N ALA A 112 0.27 -6.89 -13.15
CA ALA A 112 0.85 -7.62 -14.28
C ALA A 112 -0.25 -8.23 -15.18
N LEU A 113 -1.25 -8.86 -14.56
CA LEU A 113 -2.40 -9.42 -15.28
C LEU A 113 -3.21 -8.35 -16.00
N ALA A 114 -3.54 -7.24 -15.32
CA ALA A 114 -4.30 -6.14 -15.93
C ALA A 114 -3.52 -5.45 -17.07
N ARG A 115 -2.20 -5.32 -16.95
CA ARG A 115 -1.32 -4.82 -18.02
C ARG A 115 -1.33 -5.73 -19.24
N SER A 116 -1.28 -7.04 -19.02
CA SER A 116 -1.37 -8.03 -20.10
C SER A 116 -2.69 -7.92 -20.86
N LYS A 117 -3.82 -7.77 -20.15
CA LYS A 117 -5.14 -7.53 -20.76
C LYS A 117 -5.13 -6.28 -21.64
N TYR A 118 -4.59 -5.17 -21.14
CA TYR A 118 -4.52 -3.89 -21.88
C TYR A 118 -3.70 -4.01 -23.17
N GLN A 119 -2.54 -4.66 -23.10
CA GLN A 119 -1.70 -4.87 -24.28
C GLN A 119 -2.37 -5.76 -25.32
N ALA A 120 -3.08 -6.81 -24.89
CA ALA A 120 -3.83 -7.67 -25.79
C ALA A 120 -4.98 -6.92 -26.50
N LYS A 121 -5.74 -6.10 -25.75
CA LYS A 121 -6.83 -5.27 -26.29
C LYS A 121 -6.29 -4.23 -27.29
N SER A 122 -5.27 -3.48 -26.89
CA SER A 122 -4.61 -2.48 -27.75
C SER A 122 -4.10 -3.08 -29.07
N ARG A 123 -3.46 -4.27 -29.02
CA ARG A 123 -3.04 -4.98 -30.24
C ARG A 123 -4.23 -5.33 -31.14
N ARG A 124 -5.33 -5.82 -30.58
CA ARG A 124 -6.55 -6.16 -31.34
C ARG A 124 -7.12 -4.93 -32.06
N ASP A 125 -7.14 -3.79 -31.39
CA ASP A 125 -7.66 -2.53 -31.95
C ASP A 125 -6.77 -2.01 -33.09
N ILE A 126 -5.44 -2.14 -32.95
CA ILE A 126 -4.48 -1.80 -34.01
C ILE A 126 -4.69 -2.70 -35.23
N VAL A 127 -4.76 -4.03 -35.04
CA VAL A 127 -4.98 -4.98 -36.15
C VAL A 127 -6.29 -4.69 -36.87
N ARG A 128 -7.37 -4.41 -36.12
CA ARG A 128 -8.66 -4.03 -36.69
C ARG A 128 -8.57 -2.74 -37.51
N SER A 129 -7.87 -1.73 -36.99
CA SER A 129 -7.67 -0.46 -37.69
C SER A 129 -6.87 -0.63 -38.99
N ILE A 130 -5.80 -1.43 -38.96
CA ILE A 130 -5.01 -1.77 -40.15
C ILE A 130 -5.88 -2.47 -41.19
N MET A 131 -6.68 -3.45 -40.78
CA MET A 131 -7.60 -4.16 -41.69
C MET A 131 -8.59 -3.22 -42.38
N TYR A 132 -9.20 -2.28 -41.63
CA TYR A 132 -10.08 -1.28 -42.21
C TYR A 132 -9.37 -0.36 -43.21
N LEU A 133 -8.15 0.08 -42.89
CA LEU A 133 -7.33 0.88 -43.82
C LEU A 133 -6.98 0.10 -45.10
N SER A 134 -6.63 -1.18 -44.97
CA SER A 134 -6.35 -2.04 -46.14
C SER A 134 -7.57 -2.21 -47.05
N ILE A 135 -8.76 -2.40 -46.48
CA ILE A 135 -10.01 -2.47 -47.25
C ILE A 135 -10.29 -1.14 -47.94
N ALA A 136 -10.17 -0.01 -47.22
CA ALA A 136 -10.39 1.32 -47.77
C ALA A 136 -9.44 1.62 -48.93
N LEU A 137 -8.15 1.29 -48.80
CA LEU A 137 -7.16 1.43 -49.86
C LEU A 137 -7.51 0.52 -51.05
N GLY A 138 -7.89 -0.74 -50.82
CA GLY A 138 -8.32 -1.67 -51.86
C GLY A 138 -9.50 -1.14 -52.68
N ILE A 139 -10.49 -0.51 -52.03
CA ILE A 139 -11.62 0.14 -52.69
C ILE A 139 -11.15 1.31 -53.57
N ILE A 140 -10.28 2.18 -53.04
CA ILE A 140 -9.77 3.36 -53.78
C ILE A 140 -8.95 2.95 -55.01
N PHE A 141 -8.09 1.95 -54.89
CA PHE A 141 -7.28 1.47 -56.02
C PHE A 141 -8.10 0.63 -57.01
N GLY A 142 -9.08 -0.14 -56.54
CA GLY A 142 -10.01 -0.87 -57.41
C GLY A 142 -10.92 0.05 -58.23
N LEU A 143 -11.36 1.17 -57.66
CA LEU A 143 -12.14 2.20 -58.36
C LEU A 143 -11.35 2.98 -59.43
N LYS A 144 -10.02 2.94 -59.41
CA LYS A 144 -9.17 3.58 -60.45
C LYS A 144 -8.94 2.72 -61.69
N LEU A 145 -9.37 1.45 -61.65
CA LEU A 145 -9.14 0.46 -62.72
C LEU A 145 -10.39 0.21 -63.59
N ILE A 146 -11.47 0.97 -63.36
CA ILE A 146 -12.72 1.01 -64.14
C ILE A 146 -12.83 2.41 -64.74
#